data_AF-A0A7X0MDG7-F1
#
_entry.id   AF-A0A7X0MDG7-F1
#
_cell.length_a   1.000
_cell.length_b   1.000
_cell.length_c   1.000
_cell.angle_alpha   90.00
_cell.angle_beta   90.00
_cell.angle_gamma   90.00
#
_symmetry.space_group_name_H-M   'P 1'
#
loop_
_entity.id
_entity.type
_entity.pdbx_description
1 polymer ?
#
loop_
_entity_poly.entity_id
_entity_poly.type
_entity_poly.pdbx_seq_one_letter_code
_entity_poly.pdbx_strand_id
1 'polypeptide(L)'
;MFASFAVAQSALPNGASSLQETYQDWRVACSQREKTLACLIQQDQTQQNGQRLLAVEIQVRPDRSAVATLLLPFGTALDAGVTTNIDDQPPLKPVRFRTCLPNGCVALLAIDAETLGRLKSGSRLNLKVVADGGNGLNFPVSLHGFSAAIDRVAALVAR
;
A
#
# COMPACT_ATOMS: atom_id res chain seq x y z
N MET A 1 -14.16 -39.58 24.31
CA MET A 1 -13.55 -38.22 24.30
C MET A 1 -13.58 -37.74 22.86
N PHE A 2 -14.60 -36.96 22.48
CA PHE A 2 -14.67 -36.34 21.15
C PHE A 2 -14.38 -34.86 21.33
N ALA A 3 -13.22 -34.40 20.86
CA ALA A 3 -12.87 -32.99 20.87
C ALA A 3 -13.75 -32.27 19.84
N SER A 4 -14.56 -31.33 20.31
CA SER A 4 -15.32 -30.43 19.43
C SER A 4 -14.34 -29.45 18.77
N PHE A 5 -14.21 -29.52 17.45
CA PHE A 5 -13.50 -28.50 16.68
C PHE A 5 -14.42 -27.29 16.55
N ALA A 6 -14.09 -26.19 17.25
CA ALA A 6 -14.74 -24.92 17.02
C ALA A 6 -14.34 -24.41 15.62
N VAL A 7 -15.30 -24.35 14.70
CA VAL A 7 -15.10 -23.68 13.41
C VAL A 7 -14.92 -22.19 13.71
N ALA A 8 -13.72 -21.66 13.46
CA ALA A 8 -13.49 -20.22 13.54
C ALA A 8 -14.42 -19.53 12.53
N GLN A 9 -15.35 -18.71 13.03
CA GLN A 9 -16.21 -17.89 12.19
C GLN A 9 -15.32 -16.97 11.33
N SER A 10 -15.51 -17.02 10.02
CA SER A 10 -14.83 -16.11 9.12
C SER A 10 -15.34 -14.68 9.36
N ALA A 11 -14.42 -13.71 9.47
CA ALA A 11 -14.77 -12.29 9.52
C ALA A 11 -15.13 -11.74 8.14
N LEU A 12 -14.83 -12.47 7.06
CA LEU A 12 -15.13 -12.11 5.68
C LEU A 12 -16.53 -12.60 5.23
N PRO A 13 -17.11 -11.97 4.19
CA PRO A 13 -18.36 -12.43 3.60
C PRO A 13 -18.31 -13.93 3.24
N ASN A 14 -19.43 -14.62 3.46
CA ASN A 14 -19.66 -16.00 3.02
C ASN A 14 -18.70 -17.09 3.54
N GLY A 15 -18.03 -16.93 4.68
CA GLY A 15 -17.15 -18.00 5.16
C GLY A 15 -15.70 -17.90 4.69
N ALA A 16 -15.35 -16.92 3.86
CA ALA A 16 -14.08 -16.91 3.14
C ALA A 16 -12.86 -16.65 4.07
N SER A 17 -11.72 -17.27 3.75
CA SER A 17 -10.44 -17.01 4.44
C SER A 17 -9.59 -15.96 3.71
N SER A 18 -9.97 -15.59 2.49
CA SER A 18 -9.34 -14.53 1.70
C SER A 18 -10.36 -13.80 0.83
N LEU A 19 -10.06 -12.55 0.49
CA LEU A 19 -10.86 -11.72 -0.40
C LEU A 19 -9.93 -10.94 -1.32
N GLN A 20 -10.28 -10.88 -2.61
CA GLN A 20 -9.64 -10.01 -3.59
C GLN A 20 -10.69 -9.29 -4.41
N GLU A 21 -10.61 -7.97 -4.47
CA GLU A 21 -11.52 -7.12 -5.23
C GLU A 21 -10.70 -6.05 -5.97
N THR A 22 -11.10 -5.71 -7.19
CA THR A 22 -10.41 -4.70 -8.01
C THR A 22 -11.28 -3.45 -8.12
N TYR A 23 -10.66 -2.30 -7.88
CA TYR A 23 -11.23 -0.96 -7.92
C TYR A 23 -10.36 -0.11 -8.85
N GLN A 24 -10.67 -0.13 -10.14
CA GLN A 24 -9.83 0.50 -11.16
C GLN A 24 -8.37 0.05 -11.03
N ASP A 25 -7.46 0.95 -10.67
CA ASP A 25 -6.02 0.67 -10.58
C ASP A 25 -5.60 0.04 -9.24
N TRP A 26 -6.52 -0.06 -8.27
CA TRP A 26 -6.24 -0.59 -6.94
C TRP A 26 -6.88 -1.95 -6.73
N ARG A 27 -6.16 -2.85 -6.04
CA ARG A 27 -6.70 -4.13 -5.58
C ARG A 27 -6.84 -4.12 -4.07
N VAL A 28 -8.02 -4.42 -3.55
CA VAL A 28 -8.23 -4.78 -2.15
C VAL A 28 -7.83 -6.25 -2.00
N ALA A 29 -7.01 -6.54 -1.00
CA ALA A 29 -6.67 -7.90 -0.61
C ALA A 29 -6.82 -8.06 0.89
N CYS A 30 -7.61 -9.05 1.30
CA CYS A 30 -7.72 -9.46 2.70
C CYS A 30 -7.35 -10.91 2.87
N SER A 31 -6.73 -11.22 4.01
CA SER A 31 -6.50 -12.59 4.46
C SER A 31 -6.84 -12.68 5.94
N GLN A 32 -7.60 -13.71 6.29
CA GLN A 32 -7.84 -14.07 7.67
C GLN A 32 -6.85 -15.15 8.08
N ARG A 33 -6.06 -14.86 9.12
CA ARG A 33 -5.25 -15.87 9.80
C ARG A 33 -5.74 -15.99 11.23
N GLU A 34 -6.20 -17.18 11.58
CA GLU A 34 -6.84 -17.46 12.87
C GLU A 34 -7.99 -16.47 13.15
N LYS A 35 -7.82 -15.60 14.15
CA LYS A 35 -8.81 -14.58 14.55
C LYS A 35 -8.47 -13.17 14.04
N THR A 36 -7.40 -13.02 13.26
CA THR A 36 -6.95 -11.71 12.78
C THR A 36 -7.24 -11.58 11.29
N LEU A 37 -8.11 -10.63 10.95
CA LEU A 37 -8.33 -10.19 9.59
C LEU A 37 -7.32 -9.09 9.25
N ALA A 38 -6.48 -9.33 8.23
CA ALA A 38 -5.58 -8.33 7.69
C ALA A 38 -6.04 -7.95 6.29
N CYS A 39 -6.31 -6.67 6.07
CA CYS A 39 -6.71 -6.10 4.79
C CYS A 39 -5.77 -4.98 4.37
N LEU A 40 -5.50 -4.91 3.07
CA LEU A 40 -4.71 -3.84 2.46
C LEU A 40 -5.27 -3.49 1.07
N ILE A 41 -4.89 -2.32 0.58
CA ILE A 41 -4.99 -2.02 -0.85
C ILE A 41 -3.61 -2.06 -1.47
N GLN A 42 -3.51 -2.47 -2.73
CA GLN A 42 -2.24 -2.53 -3.44
C GLN A 42 -2.34 -2.07 -4.89
N GLN A 43 -1.24 -1.51 -5.38
CA GLN A 43 -1.00 -1.21 -6.80
C GLN A 43 0.44 -1.57 -7.13
N ASP A 44 0.63 -2.27 -8.25
CA ASP A 44 1.93 -2.69 -8.75
C ASP A 44 2.20 -2.06 -10.11
N GLN A 45 3.45 -1.72 -10.39
CA GLN A 45 3.91 -1.34 -11.72
C GLN A 45 4.92 -2.37 -12.20
N THR A 46 4.74 -2.83 -13.43
CA THR A 46 5.62 -3.80 -14.08
C THR A 46 6.29 -3.19 -15.29
N GLN A 47 7.53 -3.59 -15.53
CA GLN A 47 8.25 -3.29 -16.76
C GLN A 47 7.78 -4.22 -17.89
N GLN A 48 8.15 -3.90 -19.13
CA GLN A 48 7.80 -4.69 -20.32
C GLN A 48 8.31 -6.14 -20.26
N ASN A 49 9.42 -6.38 -19.54
CA ASN A 49 10.00 -7.70 -19.34
C ASN A 49 9.30 -8.52 -18.23
N GLY A 50 8.22 -8.01 -17.64
CA GLY A 50 7.47 -8.66 -16.55
C GLY A 50 8.07 -8.46 -15.16
N GLN A 51 9.22 -7.80 -15.02
CA GLN A 51 9.78 -7.48 -13.71
C GLN A 51 8.96 -6.38 -13.03
N ARG A 52 8.77 -6.52 -11.72
CA ARG A 52 8.11 -5.49 -10.92
C ARG A 52 9.04 -4.29 -10.75
N LEU A 53 8.56 -3.13 -11.17
CA LEU A 53 9.25 -1.84 -11.02
C LEU A 53 8.94 -1.20 -9.67
N LEU A 54 7.67 -1.23 -9.26
CA LEU A 54 7.18 -0.60 -8.05
C LEU A 54 6.05 -1.44 -7.44
N ALA A 55 5.98 -1.49 -6.11
CA ALA A 55 4.80 -1.95 -5.39
C ALA A 55 4.41 -0.93 -4.32
N VAL A 56 3.13 -0.66 -4.19
CA VAL A 56 2.58 0.16 -3.11
C VAL A 56 1.49 -0.65 -2.42
N GLU A 57 1.67 -0.90 -1.12
CA GLU A 57 0.66 -1.54 -0.28
C GLU A 57 0.28 -0.60 0.86
N ILE A 58 -1.01 -0.44 1.12
CA ILE A 58 -1.49 0.49 2.15
C ILE A 58 -2.42 -0.25 3.10
N GLN A 59 -2.06 -0.23 4.37
CA GLN A 59 -2.85 -0.79 5.48
C GLN A 59 -3.43 0.36 6.29
N VAL A 60 -4.76 0.38 6.41
CA VAL A 60 -5.48 1.34 7.24
C VAL A 60 -5.53 0.83 8.67
N ARG A 61 -5.31 1.73 9.63
CA ARG A 61 -5.38 1.45 11.06
C ARG A 61 -6.74 1.89 11.64
N PRO A 62 -7.14 1.36 12.81
CA PRO A 62 -8.40 1.74 13.45
C PRO A 62 -8.55 3.24 13.75
N ASP A 63 -7.44 3.95 13.95
CA ASP A 63 -7.40 5.40 14.20
C ASP A 63 -7.57 6.25 12.92
N ARG A 64 -7.88 5.62 11.78
CA ARG A 64 -7.97 6.23 10.45
C ARG A 64 -6.65 6.80 9.90
N SER A 65 -5.53 6.51 10.55
CA SER A 65 -4.22 6.62 9.91
C SER A 65 -3.96 5.41 9.02
N ALA A 66 -2.94 5.50 8.17
CA ALA A 66 -2.50 4.37 7.37
C ALA A 66 -0.98 4.30 7.33
N VAL A 67 -0.47 3.12 6.99
CA VAL A 67 0.94 2.93 6.63
C VAL A 67 1.00 2.39 5.23
N ALA A 68 1.74 3.10 4.37
CA ALA A 68 2.11 2.62 3.05
C ALA A 68 3.48 1.95 3.12
N THR A 69 3.54 0.70 2.67
CA THR A 69 4.78 0.00 2.35
C THR A 69 5.08 0.21 0.88
N LEU A 70 6.20 0.86 0.60
CA LEU A 70 6.67 1.13 -0.75
C LEU A 70 7.81 0.17 -1.06
N LEU A 71 7.71 -0.58 -2.15
CA LEU A 71 8.80 -1.39 -2.70
C LEU A 71 9.31 -0.71 -3.96
N LEU A 72 10.51 -0.15 -3.88
CA LEU A 72 11.19 0.65 -4.90
C LEU A 72 12.28 -0.19 -5.57
N PRO A 73 12.68 0.16 -6.81
CA PRO A 73 13.70 -0.59 -7.53
C PRO A 73 15.11 -0.40 -6.92
N PHE A 74 16.01 -1.33 -7.25
CA PHE A 74 17.43 -1.21 -6.96
C PHE A 74 18.10 -0.09 -7.76
N GLY A 75 19.30 0.30 -7.35
CA GLY A 75 20.05 1.40 -7.95
C GLY A 75 19.58 2.79 -7.50
N THR A 76 18.80 2.85 -6.41
CA THR A 76 18.38 4.09 -5.76
C THR A 76 19.34 4.46 -4.62
N ALA A 77 19.67 5.74 -4.51
CA ALA A 77 20.51 6.29 -3.45
C ALA A 77 19.73 6.31 -2.13
N LEU A 78 20.05 5.38 -1.22
CA LEU A 78 19.28 5.16 0.00
C LEU A 78 19.30 6.37 0.95
N ASP A 79 20.42 7.07 1.02
CA ASP A 79 20.59 8.24 1.91
C ASP A 79 19.70 9.42 1.50
N ALA A 80 19.38 9.54 0.21
CA ALA A 80 18.48 10.58 -0.30
C ALA A 80 17.00 10.32 0.07
N GLY A 81 16.65 9.06 0.37
CA GLY A 81 15.30 8.66 0.72
C GLY A 81 14.28 8.79 -0.41
N VAL A 82 13.01 8.79 -0.04
CA VAL A 82 11.85 8.91 -0.93
C VAL A 82 11.10 10.18 -0.58
N THR A 83 11.01 11.11 -1.53
CA THR A 83 10.15 12.28 -1.42
C THR A 83 8.83 12.00 -2.12
N THR A 84 7.71 12.34 -1.49
CA THR A 84 6.39 12.07 -2.06
C THR A 84 5.57 13.34 -2.21
N ASN A 85 4.73 13.41 -3.22
CA ASN A 85 3.76 14.50 -3.37
C ASN A 85 2.49 14.03 -4.06
N ILE A 86 1.36 14.66 -3.75
CA ILE A 86 0.06 14.35 -4.33
C ILE A 86 -0.22 15.40 -5.42
N ASP A 87 -0.45 14.94 -6.64
CA ASP A 87 -0.64 15.79 -7.82
C ASP A 87 0.49 16.83 -7.97
N ASP A 88 0.16 18.11 -7.94
CA ASP A 88 1.11 19.24 -8.00
C ASP A 88 1.25 19.97 -6.64
N GLN A 89 0.77 19.34 -5.57
CA GLN A 89 0.84 19.91 -4.22
C GLN A 89 2.26 19.83 -3.66
N PRO A 90 2.59 20.65 -2.63
CA PRO A 90 3.90 20.62 -1.99
C PRO A 90 4.30 19.20 -1.52
N PRO A 91 5.59 18.86 -1.57
CA PRO A 91 6.07 17.57 -1.10
C PRO A 91 5.76 17.32 0.37
N LEU A 92 5.43 16.07 0.67
CA LEU A 92 5.40 15.54 2.02
C LEU A 92 6.83 15.38 2.55
N LYS A 93 6.94 15.17 3.87
CA LYS A 93 8.22 14.91 4.52
C LYS A 93 8.92 13.69 3.87
N PRO A 94 10.20 13.81 3.49
CA PRO A 94 10.95 12.67 2.95
C PRO A 94 10.98 11.49 3.92
N VAL A 95 10.85 10.29 3.36
CA VAL A 95 10.85 9.02 4.08
C VAL A 95 12.15 8.29 3.80
N ARG A 96 12.79 7.77 4.85
CA ARG A 96 13.99 6.96 4.70
C ARG A 96 13.65 5.54 4.27
N PHE A 97 14.54 4.91 3.52
CA PHE A 97 14.49 3.46 3.32
C PHE A 97 14.70 2.75 4.66
N ARG A 98 13.93 1.69 4.89
CA ARG A 98 14.02 0.83 6.08
C ARG A 98 15.03 -0.29 5.86
N THR A 99 14.97 -0.94 4.70
CA THR A 99 15.80 -2.10 4.35
C THR A 99 15.68 -2.37 2.84
N CYS A 100 16.49 -3.28 2.31
CA CYS A 100 16.29 -3.87 0.99
C CYS A 100 16.17 -5.39 1.09
N LEU A 101 15.29 -5.95 0.27
CA LEU A 101 15.02 -7.38 0.11
C LEU A 101 15.36 -7.79 -1.33
N PRO A 102 15.42 -9.09 -1.67
CA PRO A 102 15.76 -9.53 -3.03
C PRO A 102 14.86 -8.99 -4.14
N ASN A 103 13.68 -8.47 -3.80
CA ASN A 103 12.70 -7.90 -4.73
C ASN A 103 12.65 -6.36 -4.74
N GLY A 104 13.51 -5.67 -3.98
CA GLY A 104 13.60 -4.20 -3.99
C GLY A 104 13.88 -3.58 -2.63
N CYS A 105 13.89 -2.25 -2.58
CA CYS A 105 14.13 -1.48 -1.36
C CYS A 105 12.82 -0.97 -0.76
N VAL A 106 12.68 -1.14 0.55
CA VAL A 106 11.44 -0.90 1.29
C VAL A 106 11.50 0.45 2.01
N ALA A 107 10.50 1.29 1.81
CA ALA A 107 10.26 2.49 2.61
C ALA A 107 8.86 2.41 3.26
N LEU A 108 8.72 2.96 4.47
CA LEU A 108 7.45 2.98 5.21
C LEU A 108 6.97 4.42 5.36
N LEU A 109 5.94 4.78 4.60
CA LEU A 109 5.30 6.10 4.66
C LEU A 109 4.13 6.04 5.65
N ALA A 110 4.24 6.80 6.74
CA ALA A 110 3.10 7.07 7.61
C ALA A 110 2.17 8.07 6.94
N ILE A 111 0.88 7.77 6.90
CA ILE A 111 -0.17 8.58 6.29
C ILE A 111 -1.13 8.96 7.40
N ASP A 112 -1.17 10.24 7.76
CA ASP A 112 -2.16 10.76 8.70
C ASP A 112 -3.53 10.94 8.01
N ALA A 113 -4.56 11.25 8.80
CA ALA A 113 -5.93 11.39 8.30
C ALA A 113 -6.06 12.51 7.26
N GLU A 114 -5.29 13.60 7.39
CA GLU A 114 -5.28 14.71 6.43
C GLU A 114 -4.71 14.27 5.07
N THR A 115 -3.53 13.63 5.09
CA THR A 115 -2.88 13.10 3.90
C THR A 115 -3.73 12.01 3.26
N LEU A 116 -4.40 11.17 4.05
CA LEU A 116 -5.34 10.18 3.54
C LEU A 116 -6.51 10.85 2.81
N GLY A 117 -7.05 11.94 3.37
CA GLY A 117 -8.08 12.75 2.72
C GLY A 117 -7.61 13.30 1.36
N ARG A 118 -6.38 13.85 1.31
CA ARG A 118 -5.76 14.35 0.07
C ARG A 118 -5.57 13.24 -0.97
N LEU A 119 -5.18 12.03 -0.55
CA LEU A 119 -5.07 10.88 -1.46
C LEU A 119 -6.43 10.43 -2.02
N LYS A 120 -7.51 10.54 -1.23
CA LYS A 120 -8.87 10.22 -1.70
C LYS A 120 -9.38 11.20 -2.77
N SER A 121 -8.97 12.47 -2.71
CA SER A 121 -9.38 13.50 -3.67
C SER A 121 -8.40 13.71 -4.83
N GLY A 122 -7.18 13.20 -4.72
CA GLY A 122 -6.12 13.40 -5.72
C GLY A 122 -6.20 12.41 -6.87
N SER A 123 -5.38 12.65 -7.90
CA SER A 123 -5.30 11.80 -9.10
C SER A 123 -4.04 10.95 -9.13
N ARG A 124 -2.94 11.44 -8.54
CA ARG A 124 -1.63 10.79 -8.59
C ARG A 124 -0.81 11.01 -7.33
N LEU A 125 -0.23 9.94 -6.80
CA LEU A 125 0.84 10.00 -5.80
C LEU A 125 2.19 9.83 -6.50
N ASN A 126 3.03 10.84 -6.45
CA ASN A 126 4.37 10.79 -7.03
C ASN A 126 5.37 10.32 -6.00
N LEU A 127 6.16 9.29 -6.32
CA LEU A 127 7.31 8.83 -5.53
C LEU A 127 8.59 9.26 -6.24
N LYS A 128 9.31 10.21 -5.65
CA LYS A 128 10.55 10.77 -6.19
C LYS A 128 11.74 10.22 -5.39
N VAL A 129 12.72 9.68 -6.11
CA VAL A 129 13.97 9.17 -5.53
C VAL A 129 15.15 9.65 -6.37
N VAL A 130 16.34 9.52 -5.83
CA VAL A 130 17.59 9.77 -6.56
C VAL A 130 18.21 8.42 -6.91
N ALA A 131 18.63 8.22 -8.15
CA ALA A 131 19.44 7.07 -8.55
C ALA A 131 20.85 7.19 -7.97
N ASP A 132 21.57 6.08 -7.79
CA ASP A 132 22.95 6.09 -7.27
C ASP A 132 23.91 6.96 -8.14
N GLY A 133 23.62 7.07 -9.44
CA GLY A 133 24.32 7.99 -10.36
C GLY A 133 23.89 9.47 -10.27
N GLY A 134 23.06 9.86 -9.30
CA GLY A 134 22.63 11.24 -9.06
C GLY A 134 21.39 11.71 -9.84
N ASN A 135 20.90 10.93 -10.80
CA ASN A 135 19.72 11.28 -11.59
C ASN A 135 18.42 11.16 -10.78
N GLY A 136 17.54 12.16 -10.88
CA GLY A 136 16.20 12.08 -10.28
C GLY A 136 15.30 11.10 -11.04
N LEU A 137 14.60 10.23 -10.29
CA LEU A 137 13.59 9.30 -10.81
C LEU A 137 12.23 9.64 -10.20
N ASN A 138 11.17 9.59 -11.02
CA ASN A 138 9.81 9.81 -10.58
C ASN A 138 8.92 8.62 -10.96
N PHE A 139 8.28 8.03 -9.96
CA PHE A 139 7.36 6.91 -10.12
C PHE A 139 5.93 7.38 -9.79
N PRO A 140 5.09 7.62 -10.82
CA PRO A 140 3.72 8.09 -10.61
C PRO A 140 2.80 6.92 -10.26
N VAL A 141 2.16 6.94 -9.09
CA VAL A 141 1.17 5.96 -8.64
C VAL A 141 -0.22 6.53 -8.89
N SER A 142 -1.10 5.78 -9.58
CA SER A 142 -2.46 6.22 -9.84
C SER A 142 -3.30 6.25 -8.58
N LEU A 143 -4.17 7.26 -8.41
CA LEU A 143 -5.18 7.31 -7.35
C LEU A 143 -6.59 6.99 -7.86
N HIS A 144 -6.75 6.59 -9.13
CA HIS A 144 -8.03 6.17 -9.67
C HIS A 144 -8.52 4.89 -8.98
N GLY A 145 -9.67 4.98 -8.31
CA GLY A 145 -10.23 3.88 -7.50
C GLY A 145 -9.71 3.80 -6.06
N PHE A 146 -8.74 4.64 -5.68
CA PHE A 146 -8.15 4.67 -4.33
C PHE A 146 -9.20 4.87 -3.24
N SER A 147 -10.08 5.87 -3.40
CA SER A 147 -11.11 6.19 -2.40
C SER A 147 -12.02 5.00 -2.13
N ALA A 148 -12.52 4.36 -3.19
CA ALA A 148 -13.41 3.21 -3.07
C ALA A 148 -12.71 2.01 -2.41
N ALA A 149 -11.45 1.77 -2.77
CA ALA A 149 -10.66 0.68 -2.21
C ALA A 149 -10.34 0.89 -0.71
N ILE A 150 -9.93 2.10 -0.31
CA ILE A 150 -9.71 2.44 1.11
C ILE A 150 -11.00 2.32 1.92
N ASP A 151 -12.11 2.85 1.39
CA ASP A 151 -13.41 2.80 2.09
C ASP A 151 -13.90 1.35 2.25
N ARG A 152 -13.61 0.50 1.25
CA ARG A 152 -13.87 -0.93 1.35
C ARG A 152 -13.05 -1.60 2.45
N VAL A 153 -11.74 -1.35 2.51
CA VAL A 153 -10.89 -1.89 3.57
C VAL A 153 -11.38 -1.41 4.93
N ALA A 154 -11.68 -0.12 5.10
CA ALA A 154 -12.22 0.43 6.34
C ALA A 154 -13.51 -0.27 6.79
N ALA A 155 -14.44 -0.54 5.85
CA ALA A 155 -15.67 -1.25 6.13
C ALA A 155 -15.48 -2.74 6.48
N LEU A 156 -14.41 -3.37 5.99
CA LEU A 156 -14.08 -4.78 6.29
C LEU A 156 -13.40 -4.92 7.65
N VAL A 157 -12.52 -3.99 8.03
CA VAL A 157 -11.76 -4.06 9.30
C VAL A 157 -12.51 -3.45 10.50
N ALA A 158 -13.62 -2.75 10.26
CA ALA A 158 -14.50 -2.23 11.32
C ALA A 158 -15.49 -3.28 11.87
N ARG A 159 -15.48 -4.50 11.34
CA ARG A 159 -16.31 -5.63 11.77
C ARG A 159 -15.63 -6.43 12.86
#